data_AF-A0A1F5SG18-F1
#
_entry.id   AF-A0A1F5SG18-F1
#
_cell.length_a   1.000
_cell.length_b   1.000
_cell.length_c   1.000
_cell.angle_alpha   90.00
_cell.angle_beta   90.00
_cell.angle_gamma   90.00
#
_symmetry.space_group_name_H-M   'P 1'
#
loop_
_entity.id
_entity.type
_entity.pdbx_description
1 polymer ?
#
loop_
_entity_poly.entity_id
_entity_poly.type
_entity_poly.pdbx_seq_one_letter_code
_entity_poly.pdbx_strand_id
1 'polypeptide(L)'
;MLRAEQLQNAALQKATLEGLFQKSKKALEADKIYMREFVDLYGEENVQKDEDRLKRIKHSFNDSDREQGVEAKKLADIFEAIISEQIELSDWLGENTSAIHTAEFDDVVNGVDVIAEFNEEGKSPDYMGLAIDVSYVRDIRYKIEKIKKDIDGKNLSQIKYFRGGSDDFRGEKSNIPKVIITANPNTILELGALWQNRKNKELAGHYVQFQILDEIIVQLEAYMKYAQKTGREKIAAIYQKTLIKIKEIYDNKKPEENDSGERDSYFKPMLEIVEKIENL
;
A
#
# COMPACT_ATOMS: atom_id res chain seq x y z
N MET A 1 -19.26 22.08 -31.31
CA MET A 1 -17.90 21.56 -31.50
C MET A 1 -17.26 21.24 -30.15
N LEU A 2 -17.05 22.22 -29.26
CA LEU A 2 -16.47 22.03 -27.91
C LEU A 2 -17.10 20.89 -27.07
N ARG A 3 -18.44 20.79 -27.06
CA ARG A 3 -19.17 19.77 -26.27
C ARG A 3 -19.01 18.34 -26.80
N ALA A 4 -18.82 18.16 -28.11
CA ALA A 4 -18.65 16.83 -28.72
C ALA A 4 -17.23 16.31 -28.48
N GLU A 5 -16.24 17.19 -28.57
CA GLU A 5 -14.83 16.89 -28.26
C GLU A 5 -14.63 16.56 -26.77
N GLN A 6 -15.29 17.30 -25.86
CA GLN A 6 -15.30 16.98 -24.43
C GLN A 6 -15.92 15.61 -24.13
N LEU A 7 -17.03 15.26 -24.79
CA LEU A 7 -17.67 13.95 -24.63
C LEU A 7 -16.80 12.80 -25.19
N GLN A 8 -16.12 13.03 -26.31
CA GLN A 8 -15.21 12.05 -26.90
C GLN A 8 -13.97 11.82 -26.03
N ASN A 9 -13.39 12.87 -25.45
CA ASN A 9 -12.25 12.77 -24.53
C ASN A 9 -12.63 12.04 -23.24
N ALA A 10 -13.80 12.33 -22.66
CA ALA A 10 -14.29 11.63 -21.47
C ALA A 10 -14.56 10.13 -21.74
N ALA A 11 -15.12 9.80 -22.91
CA ALA A 11 -15.34 8.41 -23.30
C ALA A 11 -14.02 7.64 -23.48
N LEU A 12 -13.00 8.29 -24.08
CA LEU A 12 -11.68 7.71 -24.24
C LEU A 12 -10.99 7.47 -22.89
N GLN A 13 -11.03 8.44 -21.99
CA GLN A 13 -10.48 8.30 -20.63
C GLN A 13 -11.14 7.15 -19.86
N LYS A 14 -12.47 7.03 -19.95
CA LYS A 14 -13.21 5.93 -19.32
C LYS A 14 -12.84 4.57 -19.90
N ALA A 15 -12.66 4.47 -21.22
CA ALA A 15 -12.22 3.23 -21.87
C ALA A 15 -10.79 2.85 -21.47
N THR A 16 -9.88 3.83 -21.38
CA THR A 16 -8.51 3.63 -20.89
C THR A 16 -8.51 3.13 -19.45
N LEU A 17 -9.25 3.78 -18.55
CA LEU A 17 -9.37 3.37 -17.15
C LEU A 17 -9.87 1.92 -17.02
N GLU A 18 -10.91 1.54 -17.79
CA GLU A 18 -11.42 0.18 -17.77
C GLU A 18 -10.39 -0.83 -18.27
N GLY A 19 -9.66 -0.51 -19.34
CA GLY A 19 -8.58 -1.37 -19.84
C GLY A 19 -7.47 -1.60 -18.81
N LEU A 20 -7.05 -0.52 -18.12
CA LEU A 20 -6.08 -0.59 -17.03
C LEU A 20 -6.60 -1.41 -15.85
N PHE A 21 -7.85 -1.22 -15.48
CA PHE A 21 -8.48 -1.95 -14.38
C PHE A 21 -8.60 -3.45 -14.66
N GLN A 22 -8.92 -3.84 -15.89
CA GLN A 22 -8.92 -5.26 -16.27
C GLN A 22 -7.50 -5.84 -16.29
N LYS A 23 -6.48 -5.04 -16.61
CA LYS A 23 -5.07 -5.45 -16.50
C LYS A 23 -4.67 -5.63 -15.03
N SER A 24 -5.00 -4.69 -14.15
CA SER A 24 -4.68 -4.78 -12.72
C SER A 24 -5.33 -5.98 -12.05
N LYS A 25 -6.60 -6.26 -12.34
CA LYS A 25 -7.26 -7.48 -11.85
C LYS A 25 -6.52 -8.77 -12.22
N LYS A 26 -5.99 -8.85 -13.44
CA LYS A 26 -5.23 -10.04 -13.87
C LYS A 26 -3.90 -10.16 -13.14
N ALA A 27 -3.22 -9.03 -12.89
CA ALA A 27 -1.98 -9.00 -12.12
C ALA A 27 -2.25 -9.43 -10.67
N LEU A 28 -3.19 -8.76 -9.99
CA LEU A 28 -3.54 -9.05 -8.59
C LEU A 28 -4.07 -10.47 -8.36
N GLU A 29 -4.78 -11.05 -9.33
CA GLU A 29 -5.28 -12.43 -9.20
C GLU A 29 -4.18 -13.48 -9.34
N ALA A 30 -3.07 -13.17 -10.03
CA ALA A 30 -1.97 -14.11 -10.27
C ALA A 30 -1.25 -14.50 -8.98
N ASP A 31 -1.09 -13.55 -8.05
CA ASP A 31 -0.34 -13.72 -6.80
C ASP A 31 -1.24 -13.82 -5.57
N LYS A 32 -2.54 -14.03 -5.79
CA LYS A 32 -3.56 -14.01 -4.75
C LYS A 32 -3.40 -15.14 -3.75
N ILE A 33 -3.46 -14.77 -2.47
CA ILE A 33 -3.50 -15.72 -1.36
C ILE A 33 -4.95 -16.08 -1.02
N TYR A 34 -5.27 -17.37 -1.07
CA TYR A 34 -6.61 -17.86 -0.71
C TYR A 34 -6.65 -18.35 0.72
N MET A 35 -7.61 -17.86 1.52
CA MET A 35 -7.79 -18.30 2.92
C MET A 35 -7.95 -19.82 3.07
N ARG A 36 -8.57 -20.48 2.09
CA ARG A 36 -8.76 -21.95 2.10
C ARG A 36 -7.47 -22.73 1.97
N GLU A 37 -6.40 -22.12 1.47
CA GLU A 37 -5.06 -22.71 1.53
C GLU A 37 -4.58 -22.85 2.97
N PHE A 38 -5.24 -22.25 3.98
CA PHE A 38 -4.86 -22.25 5.40
C PHE A 38 -5.72 -23.14 6.30
N VAL A 39 -6.57 -23.99 5.72
CA VAL A 39 -7.46 -24.89 6.48
C VAL A 39 -6.67 -25.91 7.31
N ASP A 40 -5.54 -26.43 6.82
CA ASP A 40 -4.66 -27.33 7.57
C ASP A 40 -4.01 -26.65 8.79
N LEU A 41 -3.83 -25.33 8.76
CA LEU A 41 -3.25 -24.56 9.88
C LEU A 41 -4.30 -24.09 10.89
N TYR A 42 -5.44 -23.59 10.41
CA TYR A 42 -6.45 -22.97 11.27
C TYR A 42 -7.70 -23.81 11.49
N GLY A 43 -7.91 -24.86 10.70
CA GLY A 43 -9.13 -25.67 10.68
C GLY A 43 -10.26 -25.02 9.89
N GLU A 44 -11.11 -25.86 9.29
CA GLU A 44 -12.24 -25.45 8.45
C GLU A 44 -13.17 -24.46 9.17
N GLU A 45 -13.45 -24.70 10.46
CA GLU A 45 -14.34 -23.85 11.24
C GLU A 45 -13.84 -22.39 11.35
N ASN A 46 -12.54 -22.19 11.58
CA ASN A 46 -11.98 -20.85 11.74
C ASN A 46 -11.89 -20.11 10.40
N VAL A 47 -11.49 -20.81 9.34
CA VAL A 47 -11.48 -20.24 7.98
C VAL A 47 -12.89 -19.85 7.55
N GLN A 48 -13.89 -20.68 7.82
CA GLN A 48 -15.29 -20.37 7.49
C GLN A 48 -15.83 -19.17 8.27
N LYS A 49 -15.49 -19.04 9.56
CA LYS A 49 -15.87 -17.86 10.37
C LYS A 49 -15.31 -16.56 9.79
N ASP A 50 -14.07 -16.60 9.29
CA ASP A 50 -13.42 -15.46 8.65
C ASP A 50 -14.04 -15.12 7.30
N GLU A 51 -14.33 -16.13 6.46
CA GLU A 51 -15.08 -15.95 5.21
C GLU A 51 -16.45 -15.28 5.47
N ASP A 52 -17.15 -15.71 6.53
CA ASP A 52 -18.46 -15.16 6.87
C ASP A 52 -18.37 -13.73 7.44
N ARG A 53 -17.30 -13.43 8.19
CA ARG A 53 -17.00 -12.07 8.63
C ARG A 53 -16.72 -11.17 7.43
N LEU A 54 -15.91 -11.62 6.48
CA LEU A 54 -15.59 -10.90 5.25
C LEU A 54 -16.85 -10.59 4.44
N LYS A 55 -17.74 -11.58 4.26
CA LYS A 55 -19.04 -11.38 3.59
C LYS A 55 -19.89 -10.31 4.28
N ARG A 56 -19.96 -10.30 5.62
CA ARG A 56 -20.73 -9.29 6.38
C ARG A 56 -20.18 -7.89 6.19
N ILE A 57 -18.86 -7.71 6.26
CA ILE A 57 -18.21 -6.40 6.06
C ILE A 57 -18.46 -5.92 4.62
N LYS A 58 -18.27 -6.79 3.62
CA LYS A 58 -18.54 -6.45 2.23
C LYS A 58 -19.99 -6.05 1.96
N HIS A 59 -20.94 -6.69 2.63
CA HIS A 59 -22.35 -6.31 2.50
C HIS A 59 -22.62 -4.89 3.02
N SER A 60 -21.89 -4.44 4.04
CA SER A 60 -22.03 -3.08 4.60
C SER A 60 -21.46 -1.96 3.73
N PHE A 61 -20.62 -2.28 2.73
CA PHE A 61 -20.06 -1.29 1.81
C PHE A 61 -21.02 -0.86 0.68
N ASN A 62 -22.19 -1.51 0.53
CA ASN A 62 -23.09 -1.26 -0.61
C ASN A 62 -23.96 0.01 -0.51
N ASP A 63 -23.95 0.71 0.63
CA ASP A 63 -24.95 1.77 0.92
C ASP A 63 -24.42 3.22 0.94
N SER A 64 -23.12 3.47 0.74
CA SER A 64 -22.58 4.85 0.70
C SER A 64 -21.62 5.07 -0.49
N ASP A 65 -22.08 5.90 -1.44
CA ASP A 65 -21.36 6.55 -2.57
C ASP A 65 -21.03 5.71 -3.82
N ARG A 66 -22.05 5.52 -4.66
CA ARG A 66 -22.13 4.51 -5.74
C ARG A 66 -21.48 4.85 -7.09
N GLU A 67 -20.65 5.87 -7.20
CA GLU A 67 -19.89 6.11 -8.45
C GLU A 67 -18.46 6.62 -8.19
N GLN A 68 -18.28 7.65 -7.35
CA GLN A 68 -16.95 8.11 -6.96
C GLN A 68 -16.15 7.02 -6.21
N GLY A 69 -16.81 6.24 -5.34
CA GLY A 69 -16.16 5.10 -4.67
C GLY A 69 -15.77 3.98 -5.63
N VAL A 70 -16.50 3.82 -6.75
CA VAL A 70 -16.18 2.80 -7.76
C VAL A 70 -14.94 3.20 -8.57
N GLU A 71 -14.86 4.45 -9.00
CA GLU A 71 -13.70 4.95 -9.74
C GLU A 71 -12.44 5.02 -8.87
N ALA A 72 -12.56 5.53 -7.64
CA ALA A 72 -11.47 5.51 -6.67
C ALA A 72 -10.95 4.08 -6.42
N LYS A 73 -11.85 3.11 -6.26
CA LYS A 73 -11.47 1.69 -6.15
C LYS A 73 -10.72 1.19 -7.38
N LYS A 74 -11.17 1.52 -8.60
CA LYS A 74 -10.45 1.09 -9.81
C LYS A 74 -9.03 1.64 -9.85
N LEU A 75 -8.87 2.92 -9.50
CA LEU A 75 -7.57 3.56 -9.45
C LEU A 75 -6.70 2.95 -8.34
N ALA A 76 -7.27 2.62 -7.18
CA ALA A 76 -6.57 1.91 -6.10
C ALA A 76 -6.07 0.55 -6.55
N ASP A 77 -6.94 -0.29 -7.13
CA ASP A 77 -6.58 -1.61 -7.64
C ASP A 77 -5.50 -1.49 -8.77
N ILE A 78 -5.53 -0.43 -9.60
CA ILE A 78 -4.49 -0.15 -10.60
C ILE A 78 -3.16 0.22 -9.94
N PHE A 79 -3.20 1.13 -8.96
CA PHE A 79 -2.00 1.62 -8.29
C PHE A 79 -1.34 0.53 -7.46
N GLU A 80 -2.13 -0.30 -6.78
CA GLU A 80 -1.68 -1.50 -6.06
C GLU A 80 -0.88 -2.42 -7.00
N ALA A 81 -1.47 -2.80 -8.14
CA ALA A 81 -0.80 -3.68 -9.11
C ALA A 81 0.52 -3.08 -9.62
N ILE A 82 0.54 -1.78 -9.90
CA ILE A 82 1.76 -1.10 -10.35
C ILE A 82 2.81 -1.07 -9.24
N ILE A 83 2.46 -0.70 -8.02
CA ILE A 83 3.39 -0.67 -6.89
C ILE A 83 3.99 -2.05 -6.67
N SER A 84 3.17 -3.10 -6.58
CA SER A 84 3.66 -4.46 -6.36
C SER A 84 4.63 -4.90 -7.45
N GLU A 85 4.29 -4.72 -8.72
CA GLU A 85 5.20 -5.06 -9.81
C GLU A 85 6.48 -4.21 -9.79
N GLN A 86 6.40 -2.91 -9.49
CA GLN A 86 7.58 -2.03 -9.53
C GLN A 86 8.48 -2.14 -8.29
N ILE A 87 7.96 -2.65 -7.17
CA ILE A 87 8.80 -3.08 -6.04
C ILE A 87 9.77 -4.17 -6.53
N GLU A 88 9.29 -5.15 -7.30
CA GLU A 88 10.10 -6.29 -7.74
C GLU A 88 10.88 -6.06 -9.03
N LEU A 89 10.32 -5.31 -9.98
CA LEU A 89 10.92 -5.13 -11.32
C LEU A 89 11.81 -3.90 -11.44
N SER A 90 11.70 -2.95 -10.50
CA SER A 90 12.37 -1.65 -10.59
C SER A 90 12.81 -1.11 -9.23
N ASP A 91 12.87 -2.00 -8.24
CA ASP A 91 13.46 -1.76 -6.93
C ASP A 91 12.90 -0.47 -6.30
N TRP A 92 11.59 -0.22 -6.45
CA TRP A 92 10.96 0.98 -5.89
C TRP A 92 11.16 1.07 -4.37
N LEU A 93 11.30 -0.07 -3.71
CA LEU A 93 11.67 -0.18 -2.29
C LEU A 93 13.03 -0.88 -2.10
N GLY A 94 13.94 -0.79 -3.07
CA GLY A 94 15.30 -1.34 -3.02
C GLY A 94 15.42 -2.78 -3.53
N GLU A 95 16.64 -3.15 -3.96
CA GLU A 95 16.95 -4.39 -4.70
C GLU A 95 16.65 -5.70 -3.94
N ASN A 96 16.56 -5.64 -2.61
CA ASN A 96 16.31 -6.83 -1.79
C ASN A 96 14.91 -6.81 -1.16
N THR A 97 13.95 -6.20 -1.84
CA THR A 97 12.57 -6.10 -1.38
C THR A 97 11.63 -6.83 -2.31
N SER A 98 10.77 -7.67 -1.75
CA SER A 98 9.72 -8.38 -2.49
C SER A 98 8.34 -7.91 -2.06
N ALA A 99 7.36 -7.96 -2.98
CA ALA A 99 5.99 -7.58 -2.70
C ALA A 99 5.13 -8.83 -2.48
N ILE A 100 4.45 -8.92 -1.34
CA ILE A 100 3.56 -10.04 -1.01
C ILE A 100 2.14 -9.49 -0.91
N HIS A 101 1.27 -9.86 -1.85
CA HIS A 101 -0.15 -9.55 -1.77
C HIS A 101 -0.79 -10.26 -0.57
N THR A 102 -1.63 -9.54 0.16
CA THR A 102 -2.33 -10.13 1.29
C THR A 102 -3.57 -10.90 0.83
N ALA A 103 -4.05 -11.83 1.66
CA ALA A 103 -5.35 -12.43 1.42
C ALA A 103 -6.44 -11.36 1.56
N GLU A 104 -7.55 -11.52 0.83
CA GLU A 104 -8.67 -10.58 0.85
C GLU A 104 -9.23 -10.31 2.26
N PHE A 105 -9.09 -11.27 3.18
CA PHE A 105 -9.43 -11.05 4.58
C PHE A 105 -8.52 -10.02 5.25
N ASP A 106 -7.21 -10.11 5.04
CA ASP A 106 -6.23 -9.21 5.65
C ASP A 106 -6.29 -7.81 5.04
N ASP A 107 -6.51 -7.69 3.73
CA ASP A 107 -6.87 -6.44 3.06
C ASP A 107 -8.10 -5.80 3.73
N VAL A 108 -9.27 -6.46 3.69
CA VAL A 108 -10.52 -5.84 4.11
C VAL A 108 -10.62 -5.64 5.63
N VAL A 109 -10.10 -6.58 6.42
CA VAL A 109 -10.24 -6.57 7.89
C VAL A 109 -9.09 -5.81 8.56
N ASN A 110 -7.85 -6.09 8.13
CA ASN A 110 -6.65 -5.53 8.76
C ASN A 110 -6.17 -4.24 8.05
N GLY A 111 -6.61 -4.02 6.80
CA GLY A 111 -6.32 -2.81 6.03
C GLY A 111 -4.86 -2.77 5.57
N VAL A 112 -4.37 -3.90 5.05
CA VAL A 112 -3.02 -4.04 4.49
C VAL A 112 -3.15 -4.70 3.13
N ASP A 113 -2.87 -3.97 2.06
CA ASP A 113 -3.01 -4.45 0.69
C ASP A 113 -1.78 -5.29 0.29
N VAL A 114 -0.58 -4.79 0.63
CA VAL A 114 0.70 -5.39 0.26
C VAL A 114 1.64 -5.43 1.47
N ILE A 115 2.44 -6.48 1.58
CA ILE A 115 3.57 -6.56 2.50
C ILE A 115 4.86 -6.39 1.70
N ALA A 116 5.67 -5.39 2.06
CA ALA A 116 7.06 -5.31 1.64
C ALA A 116 7.90 -6.21 2.55
N GLU A 117 8.49 -7.25 1.97
CA GLU A 117 9.43 -8.16 2.64
C GLU A 117 10.86 -7.74 2.31
N PHE A 118 11.59 -7.27 3.32
CA PHE A 118 12.98 -6.86 3.19
C PHE A 118 13.90 -8.02 3.53
N ASN A 119 14.56 -8.55 2.51
CA ASN A 119 15.49 -9.66 2.61
C ASN A 119 16.91 -9.12 2.80
N GLU A 120 17.61 -9.60 3.82
CA GLU A 120 19.02 -9.27 4.04
C GLU A 120 19.81 -10.57 4.19
N GLU A 121 20.94 -10.67 3.49
CA GLU A 121 21.77 -11.86 3.55
C GLU A 121 22.17 -12.19 5.00
N GLY A 122 21.89 -13.42 5.43
CA GLY A 122 22.22 -13.90 6.77
C GLY A 122 21.32 -13.39 7.90
N LYS A 123 20.20 -12.73 7.61
CA LYS A 123 19.21 -12.27 8.61
C LYS A 123 17.81 -12.78 8.28
N SER A 124 16.96 -12.85 9.31
CA SER A 124 15.53 -13.06 9.10
C SER A 124 14.92 -11.84 8.39
N PRO A 125 13.97 -12.04 7.46
CA PRO A 125 13.31 -10.94 6.78
C PRO A 125 12.61 -10.00 7.77
N ASP A 126 12.60 -8.71 7.42
CA ASP A 126 11.75 -7.71 8.05
C ASP A 126 10.54 -7.40 7.17
N TYR A 127 9.47 -6.93 7.79
CA TYR A 127 8.19 -6.73 7.10
C TYR A 127 7.65 -5.33 7.35
N MET A 128 7.05 -4.75 6.32
CA MET A 128 6.25 -3.53 6.42
C MET A 128 4.94 -3.70 5.66
N GLY A 129 3.85 -3.32 6.29
CA GLY A 129 2.53 -3.28 5.66
C GLY A 129 2.34 -1.98 4.90
N LEU A 130 1.98 -2.10 3.64
CA LEU A 130 1.57 -1.01 2.77
C LEU A 130 0.05 -1.02 2.71
N ALA A 131 -0.57 0.05 3.21
CA ALA A 131 -1.95 0.37 2.91
C ALA A 131 -1.96 1.30 1.70
N ILE A 132 -2.33 0.80 0.53
CA ILE A 132 -2.33 1.57 -0.71
C ILE A 132 -3.69 2.24 -0.82
N ASP A 133 -3.70 3.57 -0.81
CA ASP A 133 -4.92 4.34 -0.82
C ASP A 133 -4.95 5.34 -1.96
N VAL A 134 -5.99 5.24 -2.78
CA VAL A 134 -6.33 6.27 -3.76
C VAL A 134 -7.54 6.98 -3.24
N SER A 135 -7.30 7.88 -2.29
CA SER A 135 -8.39 8.59 -1.61
C SER A 135 -8.12 10.05 -1.42
N TYR A 136 -9.20 10.80 -1.26
CA TYR A 136 -9.14 12.22 -0.94
C TYR A 136 -8.54 12.42 0.46
N VAL A 137 -7.94 13.59 0.68
CA VAL A 137 -7.30 14.03 1.94
C VAL A 137 -8.12 13.75 3.22
N ARG A 138 -9.46 13.68 3.13
CA ARG A 138 -10.34 13.40 4.28
C ARG A 138 -10.25 11.94 4.75
N ASP A 139 -10.07 10.99 3.85
CA ASP A 139 -10.12 9.56 4.15
C ASP A 139 -8.79 9.07 4.76
N ILE A 140 -7.68 9.68 4.34
CA ILE A 140 -6.34 9.44 4.88
C ILE A 140 -6.29 9.72 6.39
N ARG A 141 -6.98 10.78 6.88
CA ARG A 141 -7.02 11.13 8.31
C ARG A 141 -7.57 9.99 9.17
N TYR A 142 -8.63 9.34 8.71
CA TYR A 142 -9.24 8.24 9.46
C TYR A 142 -8.28 7.04 9.54
N LYS A 143 -7.57 6.72 8.45
CA LYS A 143 -6.58 5.63 8.43
C LYS A 143 -5.39 5.94 9.35
N ILE A 144 -4.90 7.18 9.34
CA ILE A 144 -3.85 7.66 10.24
C ILE A 144 -4.28 7.56 11.72
N GLU A 145 -5.48 8.01 12.06
CA GLU A 145 -6.01 7.89 13.43
C GLU A 145 -6.21 6.43 13.86
N LYS A 146 -6.51 5.52 12.91
CA LYS A 146 -6.54 4.07 13.18
C LYS A 146 -5.15 3.56 13.56
N ILE A 147 -4.10 3.92 12.82
CA ILE A 147 -2.71 3.55 13.14
C ILE A 147 -2.31 4.10 14.51
N LYS A 148 -2.69 5.34 14.82
CA LYS A 148 -2.44 5.92 16.15
C LYS A 148 -3.11 5.12 17.28
N LYS A 149 -4.37 4.71 17.09
CA LYS A 149 -5.08 3.85 18.06
C LYS A 149 -4.42 2.48 18.21
N ASP A 150 -3.90 1.92 17.12
CA ASP A 150 -3.15 0.66 17.11
C ASP A 150 -1.87 0.80 17.98
N ILE A 151 -1.13 1.91 17.83
CA ILE A 151 0.04 2.25 18.66
C ILE A 151 -0.36 2.40 20.14
N ASP A 152 -1.42 3.16 20.42
CA ASP A 152 -1.95 3.37 21.77
C ASP A 152 -2.36 2.02 22.39
N GLY A 153 -2.97 1.14 21.60
CA GLY A 153 -3.41 -0.20 21.99
C GLY A 153 -2.29 -1.22 22.17
N LYS A 154 -1.03 -0.88 21.87
CA LYS A 154 0.13 -1.78 21.85
C LYS A 154 0.03 -2.91 20.81
N ASN A 155 -0.80 -2.77 19.78
CA ASN A 155 -1.03 -3.79 18.77
C ASN A 155 -0.84 -3.17 17.40
N LEU A 156 0.27 -3.45 16.71
CA LEU A 156 0.42 -3.06 15.30
C LEU A 156 -0.36 -4.02 14.39
N SER A 157 -0.24 -3.83 13.08
CA SER A 157 -0.99 -4.63 12.12
C SER A 157 -0.60 -6.11 12.18
N GLN A 158 -1.58 -6.95 11.85
CA GLN A 158 -1.48 -8.40 11.83
C GLN A 158 -1.96 -8.90 10.47
N ILE A 159 -1.26 -9.90 9.93
CA ILE A 159 -1.64 -10.62 8.72
C ILE A 159 -1.83 -12.07 9.12
N LYS A 160 -3.09 -12.53 9.04
CA LYS A 160 -3.45 -13.87 9.46
C LYS A 160 -3.09 -14.90 8.40
N TYR A 161 -3.41 -14.62 7.14
CA TYR A 161 -3.17 -15.54 6.02
C TYR A 161 -1.90 -15.14 5.28
N PHE A 162 -0.76 -15.21 5.97
CA PHE A 162 0.54 -14.84 5.40
C PHE A 162 1.30 -16.05 4.86
N ARG A 163 1.88 -15.88 3.67
CA ARG A 163 2.84 -16.79 3.05
C ARG A 163 4.07 -15.97 2.67
N GLY A 164 5.22 -16.32 3.22
CA GLY A 164 6.50 -15.65 2.93
C GLY A 164 6.89 -15.75 1.47
N GLY A 165 7.61 -14.75 0.98
CA GLY A 165 8.16 -14.75 -0.37
C GLY A 165 9.48 -15.50 -0.43
N SER A 166 10.35 -15.28 0.57
CA SER A 166 11.70 -15.84 0.65
C SER A 166 11.85 -17.04 1.58
N ASP A 167 10.89 -17.28 2.48
CA ASP A 167 10.89 -18.43 3.39
C ASP A 167 9.66 -19.33 3.18
N ASP A 168 9.78 -20.61 3.55
CA ASP A 168 8.64 -21.55 3.57
C ASP A 168 7.66 -21.24 4.72
N PHE A 169 7.72 -20.04 5.31
CA PHE A 169 6.84 -19.69 6.42
C PHE A 169 5.42 -19.47 5.91
N ARG A 170 4.49 -20.16 6.58
CA ARG A 170 3.07 -19.99 6.37
C ARG A 170 2.37 -19.91 7.72
N GLY A 171 1.59 -18.87 7.92
CA GLY A 171 0.88 -18.65 9.17
C GLY A 171 0.67 -17.17 9.46
N GLU A 172 0.55 -16.82 10.73
CA GLU A 172 0.23 -15.46 11.14
C GLU A 172 1.51 -14.65 11.40
N LYS A 173 1.53 -13.39 10.94
CA LYS A 173 2.52 -12.38 11.30
C LYS A 173 1.85 -11.25 12.07
N SER A 174 2.50 -10.77 13.12
CA SER A 174 2.04 -9.67 13.96
C SER A 174 3.13 -8.62 14.13
N ASN A 175 2.79 -7.49 14.74
CA ASN A 175 3.71 -6.38 14.98
C ASN A 175 4.27 -5.77 13.68
N ILE A 176 3.49 -5.79 12.60
CA ILE A 176 3.92 -5.23 11.32
C ILE A 176 3.66 -3.71 11.32
N PRO A 177 4.71 -2.87 11.15
CA PRO A 177 4.52 -1.44 10.99
C PRO A 177 3.76 -1.19 9.70
N LYS A 178 2.76 -0.31 9.76
CA LYS A 178 1.91 0.04 8.63
C LYS A 178 2.08 1.49 8.26
N VAL A 179 2.14 1.74 6.95
CA VAL A 179 2.18 3.06 6.33
C VAL A 179 1.12 3.15 5.25
N ILE A 180 0.70 4.37 4.91
CA ILE A 180 -0.29 4.63 3.87
C ILE A 180 0.43 5.26 2.68
N ILE A 181 0.24 4.71 1.48
CA ILE A 181 0.81 5.28 0.25
C ILE A 181 -0.32 5.96 -0.53
N THR A 182 -0.06 7.16 -1.03
CA THR A 182 -1.06 7.95 -1.75
C THR A 182 -0.53 8.48 -3.06
N ALA A 183 -1.41 8.56 -4.07
CA ALA A 183 -1.15 9.27 -5.31
C ALA A 183 -2.45 9.86 -5.84
N ASN A 184 -2.33 10.97 -6.55
CA ASN A 184 -3.46 11.60 -7.19
C ASN A 184 -3.90 10.77 -8.43
N PRO A 185 -5.18 10.86 -8.83
CA PRO A 185 -5.70 10.11 -9.97
C PRO A 185 -4.94 10.31 -11.29
N ASN A 186 -4.44 11.51 -11.57
CA ASN A 186 -3.72 11.79 -12.82
C ASN A 186 -2.37 11.07 -12.85
N THR A 187 -1.64 11.08 -11.73
CA THR A 187 -0.37 10.36 -11.58
C THR A 187 -0.60 8.85 -11.76
N ILE A 188 -1.67 8.29 -11.21
CA ILE A 188 -2.01 6.87 -11.39
C ILE A 188 -2.35 6.55 -12.84
N LEU A 189 -3.09 7.42 -13.53
CA LEU A 189 -3.40 7.24 -14.95
C LEU A 189 -2.16 7.36 -15.85
N GLU A 190 -1.23 8.25 -15.51
CA GLU A 190 0.08 8.38 -16.15
C GLU A 190 0.88 7.08 -16.00
N LEU A 191 1.05 6.60 -14.77
CA LEU A 191 1.70 5.32 -14.48
C LEU A 191 1.01 4.17 -15.23
N GLY A 192 -0.33 4.14 -15.20
CA GLY A 192 -1.14 3.17 -15.93
C GLY A 192 -0.85 3.19 -17.42
N ALA A 193 -0.76 4.37 -18.04
CA ALA A 193 -0.42 4.50 -19.45
C ALA A 193 0.98 3.97 -19.76
N LEU A 194 1.99 4.29 -18.94
CA LEU A 194 3.34 3.74 -19.09
C LEU A 194 3.33 2.20 -18.97
N TRP A 195 2.61 1.70 -17.96
CA TRP A 195 2.46 0.28 -17.67
C TRP A 195 1.75 -0.50 -18.78
N GLN A 196 0.67 0.05 -19.34
CA GLN A 196 -0.04 -0.55 -20.47
C GLN A 196 0.83 -0.63 -21.72
N ASN A 197 1.67 0.39 -21.94
CA ASN A 197 2.56 0.48 -23.10
C ASN A 197 3.94 -0.18 -22.88
N ARG A 198 4.15 -0.89 -21.77
CA ARG A 198 5.40 -1.58 -21.42
C ARG A 198 6.62 -0.65 -21.43
N LYS A 199 6.41 0.59 -20.99
CA LYS A 199 7.44 1.63 -20.83
C LYS A 199 8.18 1.45 -19.52
N ASN A 200 8.82 0.30 -19.36
CA ASN A 200 9.40 -0.14 -18.08
C ASN A 200 10.53 0.78 -17.60
N LYS A 201 11.33 1.34 -18.53
CA LYS A 201 12.39 2.28 -18.16
C LYS A 201 11.81 3.59 -17.62
N GLU A 202 10.74 4.08 -18.25
CA GLU A 202 10.05 5.29 -17.80
C GLU A 202 9.30 5.07 -16.47
N LEU A 203 8.76 3.88 -16.23
CA LEU A 203 8.21 3.50 -14.91
C LEU A 203 9.28 3.43 -13.84
N ALA A 204 10.41 2.77 -14.14
CA ALA A 204 11.52 2.60 -13.21
C ALA A 204 12.07 3.93 -12.72
N GLY A 205 12.15 4.93 -13.61
CA GLY A 205 12.62 6.29 -13.29
C GLY A 205 11.52 7.30 -12.95
N HIS A 206 10.27 6.87 -12.72
CA HIS A 206 9.16 7.80 -12.49
C HIS A 206 9.28 8.48 -11.10
N TYR A 207 9.02 9.78 -10.99
CA TYR A 207 9.22 10.57 -9.76
C TYR A 207 8.43 10.04 -8.54
N VAL A 208 7.29 9.39 -8.80
CA VAL A 208 6.39 8.87 -7.75
C VAL A 208 7.11 7.91 -6.80
N GLN A 209 8.15 7.20 -7.24
CA GLN A 209 8.91 6.31 -6.36
C GLN A 209 9.52 7.06 -5.18
N PHE A 210 10.03 8.28 -5.42
CA PHE A 210 10.62 9.12 -4.38
C PHE A 210 9.54 9.76 -3.50
N GLN A 211 8.37 10.07 -4.09
CA GLN A 211 7.19 10.45 -3.30
C GLN A 211 6.81 9.34 -2.32
N ILE A 212 6.72 8.09 -2.79
CA ILE A 212 6.38 6.94 -1.96
C ILE A 212 7.39 6.79 -0.81
N LEU A 213 8.70 6.84 -1.11
CA LEU A 213 9.73 6.74 -0.07
C LEU A 213 9.64 7.89 0.95
N ASP A 214 9.45 9.13 0.50
CA ASP A 214 9.27 10.28 1.40
C ASP A 214 8.03 10.12 2.28
N GLU A 215 6.90 9.68 1.72
CA GLU A 215 5.65 9.44 2.47
C GLU A 215 5.85 8.35 3.53
N ILE A 216 6.59 7.29 3.20
CA ILE A 216 6.94 6.22 4.15
C ILE A 216 7.84 6.78 5.26
N ILE A 217 8.91 7.50 4.92
CA ILE A 217 9.87 8.06 5.89
C ILE A 217 9.16 8.96 6.89
N VAL A 218 8.35 9.90 6.41
CA VAL A 218 7.67 10.89 7.26
C VAL A 218 6.67 10.20 8.20
N GLN A 219 5.94 9.20 7.70
CA GLN A 219 5.03 8.41 8.55
C GLN A 219 5.77 7.60 9.61
N LEU A 220 6.82 6.85 9.23
CA LEU A 220 7.58 6.05 10.17
C LEU A 220 8.24 6.92 11.26
N GLU A 221 8.76 8.09 10.90
CA GLU A 221 9.28 9.07 11.87
C GLU A 221 8.22 9.56 12.84
N ALA A 222 7.07 9.99 12.33
CA ALA A 222 5.99 10.50 13.16
C ALA A 222 5.45 9.42 14.11
N TYR A 223 5.23 8.19 13.61
CA TYR A 223 4.76 7.08 14.42
C TYR A 223 5.79 6.65 15.47
N MET A 224 7.09 6.63 15.13
CA MET A 224 8.18 6.37 16.07
C MET A 224 8.17 7.41 17.20
N LYS A 225 8.17 8.71 16.87
CA LYS A 225 8.17 9.80 17.87
C LYS A 225 6.91 9.77 18.74
N TYR A 226 5.74 9.53 18.14
CA TYR A 226 4.48 9.40 18.88
C TYR A 226 4.51 8.21 19.85
N ALA A 227 5.01 7.06 19.40
CA ALA A 227 5.18 5.88 20.25
C ALA A 227 6.15 6.16 21.42
N GLN A 228 7.26 6.87 21.20
CA GLN A 228 8.18 7.27 22.28
C GLN A 228 7.48 8.20 23.29
N LYS A 229 6.80 9.23 22.80
CA LYS A 229 6.07 10.20 23.64
C LYS A 229 5.01 9.54 24.52
N THR A 230 4.40 8.47 24.06
CA THR A 230 3.36 7.71 24.78
C THR A 230 3.90 6.51 25.58
N GLY A 231 5.22 6.37 25.71
CA GLY A 231 5.87 5.30 26.49
C GLY A 231 5.71 3.91 25.86
N ARG A 232 5.59 3.84 24.53
CA ARG A 232 5.45 2.62 23.73
C ARG A 232 6.78 2.21 23.11
N GLU A 233 7.82 2.09 23.93
CA GLU A 233 9.22 1.88 23.49
C GLU A 233 9.41 0.70 22.52
N LYS A 234 8.74 -0.43 22.75
CA LYS A 234 8.84 -1.59 21.84
C LYS A 234 8.30 -1.28 20.45
N ILE A 235 7.22 -0.50 20.35
CA ILE A 235 6.63 -0.09 19.09
C ILE A 235 7.51 0.96 18.42
N ALA A 236 8.03 1.91 19.19
CA ALA A 236 8.98 2.89 18.68
C ALA A 236 10.21 2.21 18.05
N ALA A 237 10.75 1.18 18.69
CA ALA A 237 11.88 0.41 18.16
C ALA A 237 11.55 -0.30 16.83
N ILE A 238 10.33 -0.82 16.66
CA ILE A 238 9.88 -1.42 15.40
C ILE A 238 9.87 -0.36 14.29
N TYR A 239 9.21 0.78 14.51
CA TYR A 239 9.18 1.87 13.53
C TYR A 239 10.58 2.41 13.22
N GLN A 240 11.43 2.56 14.24
CA GLN A 240 12.82 3.01 14.07
C GLN A 240 13.63 2.06 13.19
N LYS A 241 13.51 0.75 13.42
CA LYS A 241 14.19 -0.28 12.63
C LYS A 241 13.80 -0.17 11.16
N THR A 242 12.50 -0.09 10.86
CA THR A 242 12.00 0.06 9.49
C THR A 242 12.41 1.39 8.87
N LEU A 243 12.38 2.48 9.64
CA LEU A 243 12.79 3.81 9.17
C LEU A 243 14.25 3.83 8.69
N ILE A 244 15.16 3.20 9.45
CA ILE A 244 16.58 3.12 9.08
C ILE A 244 16.72 2.45 7.71
N LYS A 245 16.04 1.33 7.48
CA LYS A 245 16.07 0.62 6.20
C LYS A 245 15.57 1.48 5.04
N ILE A 246 14.42 2.13 5.21
CA ILE A 246 13.84 2.96 4.14
C ILE A 246 14.74 4.16 3.83
N LYS A 247 15.40 4.75 4.84
CA LYS A 247 16.39 5.80 4.61
C LYS A 247 17.61 5.30 3.85
N GLU A 248 18.12 4.11 4.17
CA GLU A 248 19.21 3.48 3.42
C GLU A 248 18.82 3.24 1.95
N ILE A 249 17.61 2.74 1.70
CA ILE A 249 17.07 2.58 0.34
C ILE A 249 17.01 3.93 -0.39
N TYR A 250 16.46 4.95 0.26
CA TYR A 250 16.35 6.30 -0.31
C TYR A 250 17.72 6.89 -0.66
N ASP A 251 18.67 6.80 0.26
CA ASP A 251 20.01 7.36 0.10
C ASP A 251 20.83 6.64 -0.98
N ASN A 252 20.64 5.32 -1.13
CA ASN A 252 21.27 4.54 -2.20
C ASN A 252 20.67 4.86 -3.58
N LYS A 253 19.37 5.11 -3.65
CA LYS A 253 18.66 5.32 -4.92
C LYS A 253 18.81 6.73 -5.47
N LYS A 254 18.87 7.74 -4.60
CA LYS A 254 18.91 9.15 -4.98
C LYS A 254 20.06 9.53 -5.95
N PRO A 255 21.30 9.02 -5.78
CA PRO A 255 22.39 9.27 -6.73
C PRO A 255 22.19 8.64 -8.11
N GLU A 256 21.47 7.52 -8.18
CA GLU A 256 21.37 6.68 -9.39
C GLU A 256 20.20 7.11 -10.30
N GLU A 257 19.04 7.41 -9.71
CA GLU A 257 17.80 7.69 -10.45
C GLU A 257 17.48 9.19 -10.56
N ASN A 258 18.32 10.07 -9.99
CA ASN A 258 18.22 11.54 -10.06
C ASN A 258 16.82 12.08 -9.73
N ASP A 259 16.44 12.02 -8.45
CA ASP A 259 15.18 12.60 -7.92
C ASP A 259 15.03 14.06 -8.37
N SER A 260 14.01 14.32 -9.19
CA SER A 260 13.69 15.66 -9.68
C SER A 260 13.20 16.61 -8.58
N GLY A 261 12.84 16.07 -7.41
CA GLY A 261 12.12 16.78 -6.35
C GLY A 261 10.63 17.01 -6.67
N GLU A 262 10.14 16.50 -7.80
CA GLU A 262 8.74 16.58 -8.17
C GLU A 262 7.91 15.66 -7.29
N ARG A 263 6.82 16.20 -6.77
CA ARG A 263 5.83 15.49 -5.96
C ARG A 263 4.46 15.97 -6.40
N ASP A 264 3.51 15.07 -6.32
CA ASP A 264 2.18 15.29 -6.82
C ASP A 264 1.33 16.13 -5.84
N SER A 265 0.09 16.45 -6.22
CA SER A 265 -0.76 17.32 -5.40
C SER A 265 -1.21 16.71 -4.06
N TYR A 266 -1.06 15.39 -3.86
CA TYR A 266 -1.52 14.69 -2.66
C TYR A 266 -0.41 14.56 -1.62
N PHE A 267 0.86 14.63 -2.03
CA PHE A 267 2.00 14.58 -1.14
C PHE A 267 1.95 15.59 0.01
N LYS A 268 1.80 16.90 -0.30
CA LYS A 268 1.81 17.94 0.73
C LYS A 268 0.65 17.80 1.75
N PRO A 269 -0.62 17.58 1.33
CA PRO A 269 -1.69 17.29 2.26
C PRO A 269 -1.43 16.07 3.17
N MET A 270 -0.78 15.03 2.64
CA MET A 270 -0.36 13.86 3.43
C MET A 270 0.57 14.32 4.57
N LEU A 271 1.65 15.04 4.24
CA LEU A 271 2.61 15.55 5.21
C LEU A 271 1.94 16.38 6.31
N GLU A 272 1.06 17.31 5.94
CA GLU A 272 0.33 18.16 6.89
C GLU A 272 -0.58 17.38 7.84
N ILE A 273 -1.05 16.19 7.44
CA ILE A 273 -1.84 15.33 8.33
C ILE A 273 -0.91 14.58 9.28
N VAL A 274 0.21 14.04 8.79
CA VAL A 274 1.15 13.27 9.61
C VAL A 274 1.85 14.15 10.64
N GLU A 275 2.24 15.37 10.28
CA GLU A 275 2.84 16.34 11.22
C GLU A 275 1.92 16.66 12.41
N LYS A 276 0.60 16.58 12.24
CA LYS A 276 -0.34 16.80 13.34
C LYS A 276 -0.32 15.67 14.37
N ILE A 277 0.13 14.48 14.00
CA ILE A 277 0.29 13.36 14.94
C ILE A 277 1.41 13.67 15.93
N GLU A 278 2.54 14.21 15.46
CA GLU A 278 3.68 14.56 16.32
C GLU A 278 3.29 15.59 17.40
N ASN A 279 2.40 16.51 17.03
CA ASN A 279 1.99 17.65 17.85
C ASN A 279 0.85 17.34 18.84
N LEU A 280 0.24 16.15 18.78
CA LEU A 280 -0.81 15.69 19.70
C LEU A 280 -0.22 14.84 20.82
#